data_AF-A0A9W7TMS4-F1
#
_entry.id   AF-A0A9W7TMS4-F1
#
_cell.length_a   1.000
_cell.length_b   1.000
_cell.length_c   1.000
_cell.angle_alpha   90.00
_cell.angle_beta   90.00
_cell.angle_gamma   90.00
#
_symmetry.space_group_name_H-M   'P 1'
#
loop_
_entity.id
_entity.type
_entity.pdbx_description
1 polymer ?
#
loop_
_entity_poly.entity_id
_entity_poly.type
_entity_poly.pdbx_seq_one_letter_code
_entity_poly.pdbx_strand_id
1 'polypeptide(L)'
;MQAKKRYLLVSVGACTLLLAYLWGIQMGEFQNQESAELYRVSHVPGIQPRTPHWPESVEPPRQTYLGEAEQEEDGPLLLHQHTSPRERREIQKNIYKSRRCRMETCFDFRRCERGFKIYVYPPQKSEAPSESYQKILAAIEESRFYTTDPNEACLFVLSIDTLDRDQLSSQYVQNVRARIQSLALWYEGRNHLIFNLYSGTWPDYTEELGFDIGQAMLAKASADTDNFRPHFDVSLPLFSKDHPQNGGDKGYLTLNNVPPSRKYLLVFKGKRYLTGIGSETRNALYHIHNRDDIVLSTTCKHGKDWEKHKDARCDRDNEEYT
;
A
#
# COMPACT_ATOMS: atom_id res chain seq x y z
N MET A 1 -21.59 18.51 62.02
CA MET A 1 -20.56 19.25 61.24
C MET A 1 -19.73 18.40 60.25
N GLN A 2 -20.00 17.10 60.05
CA GLN A 2 -19.18 16.23 59.18
C GLN A 2 -19.64 16.15 57.71
N ALA A 3 -20.91 16.39 57.40
CA ALA A 3 -21.40 16.35 56.01
C ALA A 3 -20.82 17.47 55.13
N LYS A 4 -20.70 18.69 55.67
CA LYS A 4 -20.15 19.86 54.94
C LYS A 4 -18.70 19.68 54.49
N LYS A 5 -17.88 18.91 55.21
CA LYS A 5 -16.48 18.63 54.82
C LYS A 5 -16.36 17.65 53.64
N ARG A 6 -17.32 16.74 53.48
CA ARG A 6 -17.30 15.75 52.39
C ARG A 6 -17.67 16.39 51.04
N TYR A 7 -18.65 17.28 51.02
CA TYR A 7 -19.00 18.05 49.81
C TYR A 7 -17.89 19.01 49.38
N LEU A 8 -17.14 19.58 50.34
CA LEU A 8 -16.00 20.43 50.03
C LEU A 8 -14.89 19.65 49.31
N LEU A 9 -14.58 18.43 49.77
CA LEU A 9 -13.56 17.57 49.16
C LEU A 9 -13.96 17.11 47.74
N VAL A 10 -15.23 16.76 47.54
CA VAL A 10 -15.74 16.37 46.22
C VAL A 10 -15.74 17.57 45.25
N SER A 11 -16.12 18.76 45.73
CA SER A 11 -16.10 19.98 44.93
C SER A 11 -14.68 20.39 44.53
N VAL A 12 -13.71 20.28 45.45
CA VAL A 12 -12.30 20.57 45.14
C VAL A 12 -11.75 19.55 44.14
N GLY A 13 -12.05 18.26 44.29
CA GLY A 13 -11.63 17.23 43.33
C GLY A 13 -12.23 17.42 41.94
N ALA A 14 -13.50 17.82 41.85
CA ALA A 14 -14.15 18.12 40.57
C ALA A 14 -13.51 19.36 39.91
N CYS A 15 -13.22 20.41 40.67
CA CYS A 15 -12.55 21.61 40.15
C CYS A 15 -11.12 21.31 39.67
N THR A 16 -10.35 20.47 40.35
CA THR A 16 -8.99 20.13 39.90
C THR A 16 -8.99 19.32 38.60
N LEU A 17 -9.96 18.41 38.42
CA LEU A 17 -10.12 17.65 37.18
C LEU A 17 -10.55 18.55 36.02
N LEU A 18 -11.45 19.50 36.26
CA LEU A 18 -11.90 20.47 35.25
C LEU A 18 -10.77 21.40 34.82
N LEU A 19 -9.96 21.87 35.77
CA LEU A 19 -8.78 22.69 35.48
C LEU A 19 -7.73 21.90 34.69
N ALA A 20 -7.47 20.63 35.04
CA ALA A 20 -6.54 19.78 34.28
C ALA A 20 -7.04 19.51 32.85
N TYR A 21 -8.35 19.30 32.66
CA TYR A 21 -8.96 19.10 31.35
C TYR A 21 -8.85 20.36 30.48
N LEU A 22 -9.18 21.54 31.03
CA LEU A 22 -9.05 22.81 30.32
C LEU A 22 -7.59 23.14 29.98
N TRP A 23 -6.65 22.81 30.88
CA TRP A 23 -5.21 22.96 30.60
C TRP A 23 -4.73 22.03 29.49
N GLY A 24 -5.26 20.81 29.41
CA GLY A 24 -5.00 19.86 28.33
C GLY A 24 -5.47 20.35 26.96
N ILE A 25 -6.65 20.99 26.90
CA ILE A 25 -7.16 21.61 25.67
C ILE A 25 -6.25 22.77 25.23
N GLN A 26 -5.83 23.61 26.18
CA GLN A 26 -5.02 24.79 25.89
C GLN A 26 -3.59 24.44 25.43
N MET A 27 -3.00 23.34 25.93
CA MET A 27 -1.73 22.83 25.41
C MET A 27 -1.87 22.16 24.03
N GLY A 28 -3.04 21.57 23.73
CA GLY A 28 -3.35 21.03 22.40
C GLY A 28 -3.42 22.11 21.31
N GLU A 29 -3.91 23.31 21.65
CA GLU A 29 -3.93 24.46 20.73
C GLU A 29 -2.54 25.10 20.54
N PHE A 30 -1.70 25.15 21.59
CA PHE A 30 -0.35 25.72 21.50
C PHE A 30 0.60 24.89 20.60
N GLN A 31 0.51 23.56 20.63
CA GLN A 31 1.28 22.69 19.72
C GLN A 31 0.86 22.83 18.24
N ASN A 32 -0.42 23.12 17.99
CA ASN A 32 -0.91 23.36 16.63
C ASN A 32 -0.42 24.70 16.06
N GLN A 33 -0.14 25.68 16.92
CA GLN A 33 0.31 27.02 16.51
C GLN A 33 1.83 27.10 16.25
N GLU A 34 2.67 26.39 17.01
CA GLU A 34 4.11 26.24 16.67
C GLU A 34 4.32 25.49 15.34
N SER A 35 3.43 24.54 15.03
CA SER A 35 3.46 23.80 13.76
C SER A 35 3.12 24.69 12.55
N ALA A 36 2.32 25.75 12.74
CA ALA A 36 1.94 26.67 11.67
C ALA A 36 3.01 27.76 11.40
N GLU A 37 3.80 28.15 12.41
CA GLU A 37 4.90 29.12 12.25
C GLU A 37 6.14 28.50 11.55
N LEU A 38 6.36 27.18 11.68
CA LEU A 38 7.49 26.50 11.02
C LEU A 38 7.31 26.31 9.50
N TYR A 39 6.13 26.64 8.94
CA TYR A 39 5.86 26.64 7.49
C TYR A 39 5.94 28.04 6.84
N ARG A 40 6.42 29.07 7.55
CA ARG A 40 6.81 30.34 6.91
C ARG A 40 8.22 30.23 6.34
N VAL A 41 8.32 29.65 5.15
CA VAL A 41 9.55 29.68 4.34
C VAL A 41 9.87 31.13 3.93
N SER A 42 11.13 31.48 4.11
CA SER A 42 11.77 32.77 3.87
C SER A 42 11.40 33.43 2.54
N HIS A 43 10.79 34.62 2.60
CA HIS A 43 10.67 35.52 1.45
C HIS A 43 12.04 36.14 1.12
N VAL A 44 12.58 35.78 -0.04
CA VAL A 44 13.62 36.56 -0.73
C VAL A 44 12.94 37.76 -1.41
N PRO A 45 13.35 39.01 -1.17
CA PRO A 45 12.73 40.17 -1.82
C PRO A 45 13.24 40.28 -3.27
N GLY A 46 12.35 40.15 -4.25
CA GLY A 46 12.70 40.50 -5.63
C GLY A 46 11.84 39.95 -6.77
N ILE A 47 10.94 38.97 -6.55
CA ILE A 47 10.13 38.40 -7.63
C ILE A 47 8.68 38.27 -7.16
N GLN A 48 7.79 39.05 -7.76
CA GLN A 48 6.34 38.95 -7.51
C GLN A 48 5.82 37.60 -8.04
N PRO A 49 5.23 36.72 -7.21
CA PRO A 49 4.56 35.53 -7.70
C PRO A 49 3.20 35.93 -8.28
N ARG A 50 3.02 35.73 -9.59
CA ARG A 50 1.69 35.68 -10.20
C ARG A 50 0.96 34.48 -9.61
N THR A 51 -0.08 34.71 -8.83
CA THR A 51 -1.00 33.67 -8.36
C THR A 51 -1.75 33.09 -9.57
N PRO A 52 -1.73 31.77 -9.80
CA PRO A 52 -2.62 31.14 -10.77
C PRO A 52 -4.06 31.27 -10.24
N HIS A 53 -4.91 31.95 -10.99
CA HIS A 53 -6.33 32.09 -10.68
C HIS A 53 -7.01 30.76 -11.02
N TRP A 54 -7.27 29.93 -10.02
CA TRP A 54 -8.18 28.80 -10.15
C TRP A 54 -9.61 29.34 -10.29
N PRO A 55 -10.42 28.91 -11.27
CA PRO A 55 -11.82 29.29 -11.31
C PRO A 55 -12.54 28.79 -10.05
N GLU A 56 -13.09 29.74 -9.31
CA GLU A 56 -13.75 29.58 -8.01
C GLU A 56 -15.16 29.00 -8.15
N SER A 57 -15.26 27.83 -8.79
CA SER A 57 -16.49 27.07 -8.89
C SER A 57 -16.21 25.57 -8.77
N VAL A 58 -15.64 25.19 -7.63
CA VAL A 58 -15.77 23.81 -7.15
C VAL A 58 -16.71 23.92 -5.95
N GLU A 59 -18.00 23.70 -6.20
CA GLU A 59 -18.94 23.39 -5.12
C GLU A 59 -18.29 22.30 -4.24
N PRO A 60 -18.41 22.35 -2.90
CA PRO A 60 -17.96 21.25 -2.06
C PRO A 60 -18.58 19.96 -2.61
N PRO A 61 -17.81 18.84 -2.69
CA PRO A 61 -18.31 17.63 -3.32
C PRO A 61 -19.64 17.26 -2.65
N ARG A 62 -20.72 17.46 -3.42
CA ARG A 62 -22.05 16.96 -3.07
C ARG A 62 -21.85 15.49 -2.76
N GLN A 63 -22.38 15.08 -1.60
CA GLN A 63 -22.35 13.72 -1.06
C GLN A 63 -21.97 12.67 -2.10
N THR A 64 -20.83 12.03 -1.87
CA THR A 64 -20.41 10.82 -2.57
C THR A 64 -21.63 9.94 -2.82
N TYR A 65 -21.85 9.57 -4.08
CA TYR A 65 -22.91 8.68 -4.57
C TYR A 65 -22.82 7.23 -4.01
N LEU A 66 -22.08 7.03 -2.92
CA LEU A 66 -21.91 5.78 -2.18
C LEU A 66 -22.31 5.98 -0.70
N GLY A 67 -23.24 6.88 -0.43
CA GLY A 67 -23.88 6.98 0.87
C GLY A 67 -24.90 5.86 1.02
N GLU A 68 -24.68 5.00 2.00
CA GLU A 68 -25.63 3.99 2.52
C GLU A 68 -25.70 2.65 1.78
N ALA A 69 -24.63 1.84 1.84
CA ALA A 69 -24.73 0.37 1.94
C ALA A 69 -23.36 -0.31 2.14
N GLU A 70 -22.60 0.04 3.17
CA GLU A 70 -21.59 -0.87 3.73
C GLU A 70 -21.77 -0.86 5.25
N GLN A 71 -22.84 -1.53 5.69
CA GLN A 71 -22.85 -2.09 7.04
C GLN A 71 -21.59 -2.95 7.19
N GLU A 72 -20.92 -2.85 8.33
CA GLU A 72 -19.93 -3.82 8.80
C GLU A 72 -20.56 -5.22 8.78
N GLU A 73 -20.54 -5.89 7.62
CA GLU A 73 -20.60 -7.34 7.57
C GLU A 73 -19.17 -7.84 7.71
N ASP A 74 -18.98 -8.70 8.71
CA ASP A 74 -17.80 -9.55 8.88
C ASP A 74 -17.19 -9.90 7.52
N GLY A 75 -15.96 -9.45 7.30
CA GLY A 75 -15.22 -9.71 6.06
C GLY A 75 -15.27 -11.20 5.69
N PRO A 76 -15.28 -11.54 4.39
CA PRO A 76 -15.60 -12.89 3.95
C PRO A 76 -14.67 -13.93 4.61
N LEU A 77 -15.27 -14.79 5.43
CA LEU A 77 -14.74 -15.97 6.11
C LEU A 77 -14.22 -17.07 5.16
N LEU A 78 -13.80 -16.74 3.94
CA LEU A 78 -13.51 -17.68 2.88
C LEU A 78 -12.04 -17.64 2.48
N LEU A 79 -11.17 -18.35 3.23
CA LEU A 79 -10.06 -19.11 2.61
C LEU A 79 -9.22 -19.99 3.56
N HIS A 80 -9.63 -20.24 4.79
CA HIS A 80 -8.77 -21.04 5.69
C HIS A 80 -9.11 -22.55 5.67
N GLN A 81 -9.72 -23.10 4.63
CA GLN A 81 -10.15 -24.52 4.60
C GLN A 81 -9.01 -25.52 4.85
N HIS A 82 -7.75 -25.13 4.67
CA HIS A 82 -6.57 -25.98 4.85
C HIS A 82 -5.66 -25.65 6.04
N THR A 83 -6.01 -24.67 6.88
CA THR A 83 -5.17 -24.29 8.05
C THR A 83 -5.86 -24.61 9.37
N SER A 84 -5.07 -25.10 10.33
CA SER A 84 -5.61 -25.48 11.64
C SER A 84 -6.17 -24.27 12.40
N PRO A 85 -7.21 -24.42 13.24
CA PRO A 85 -7.76 -23.30 14.03
C PRO A 85 -6.72 -22.56 14.88
N ARG A 86 -5.67 -23.26 15.31
CA ARG A 86 -4.54 -22.67 16.05
C ARG A 86 -3.72 -21.74 15.17
N GLU A 87 -3.39 -22.19 13.96
CA GLU A 87 -2.62 -21.42 12.99
C GLU A 87 -3.37 -20.16 12.56
N ARG A 88 -4.69 -20.25 12.35
CA ARG A 88 -5.55 -19.07 12.09
C ARG A 88 -5.46 -18.01 13.18
N ARG A 89 -5.57 -18.43 14.45
CA ARG A 89 -5.50 -17.51 15.60
C ARG A 89 -4.12 -16.84 15.71
N GLU A 90 -3.05 -17.57 15.41
CA GLU A 90 -1.70 -17.01 15.40
C GLU A 90 -1.53 -15.99 14.27
N ILE A 91 -2.00 -16.30 13.06
CA ILE A 91 -1.99 -15.37 11.91
C ILE A 91 -2.74 -14.10 12.28
N GLN A 92 -3.97 -14.20 12.79
CA GLN A 92 -4.79 -13.04 13.10
C GLN A 92 -4.21 -12.16 14.23
N LYS A 93 -3.65 -12.78 15.28
CA LYS A 93 -2.95 -12.06 16.35
C LYS A 93 -1.73 -11.31 15.82
N ASN A 94 -1.00 -11.91 14.90
CA ASN A 94 0.22 -11.31 14.36
C ASN A 94 -0.09 -10.26 13.28
N ILE A 95 -1.18 -10.39 12.53
CA ILE A 95 -1.74 -9.30 11.70
C ILE A 95 -2.02 -8.08 12.58
N TYR A 96 -2.63 -8.27 13.75
CA TYR A 96 -2.85 -7.16 14.67
C TYR A 96 -1.54 -6.52 15.18
N LYS A 97 -0.51 -7.34 15.45
CA LYS A 97 0.83 -6.86 15.82
C LYS A 97 1.49 -6.10 14.67
N SER A 98 1.40 -6.59 13.43
CA SER A 98 2.00 -5.98 12.25
C SER A 98 1.33 -4.66 11.90
N ARG A 99 -0.01 -4.54 12.02
CA ARG A 99 -0.76 -3.28 11.79
C ARG A 99 -0.33 -2.14 12.73
N ARG A 100 0.19 -2.48 13.92
CA ARG A 100 0.72 -1.51 14.89
C ARG A 100 2.18 -1.10 14.62
N CYS A 101 2.87 -1.77 13.70
CA CYS A 101 4.25 -1.41 13.38
C CYS A 101 4.36 -0.04 12.72
N ARG A 102 5.35 0.71 13.16
CA ARG A 102 5.78 2.00 12.63
C ARG A 102 7.30 2.01 12.61
N MET A 103 7.90 3.01 11.97
CA MET A 103 9.36 3.07 11.86
C MET A 103 10.02 3.09 13.24
N GLU A 104 9.50 3.89 14.16
CA GLU A 104 9.99 4.04 15.52
C GLU A 104 9.82 2.79 16.40
N THR A 105 8.88 1.90 16.07
CA THR A 105 8.57 0.72 16.90
C THR A 105 9.17 -0.57 16.34
N CYS A 106 9.16 -0.75 15.02
CA CYS A 106 9.46 -2.03 14.36
C CYS A 106 10.72 -1.98 13.47
N PHE A 107 11.30 -0.81 13.24
CA PHE A 107 12.56 -0.65 12.50
C PHE A 107 13.70 -0.26 13.46
N ASP A 108 14.89 -0.85 13.28
CA ASP A 108 16.10 -0.47 14.02
C ASP A 108 16.97 0.45 13.17
N PHE A 109 16.89 1.76 13.46
CA PHE A 109 17.66 2.79 12.77
C PHE A 109 19.17 2.70 13.01
N ARG A 110 19.63 2.07 14.10
CA ARG A 110 21.06 1.98 14.43
C ARG A 110 21.83 1.22 13.37
N ARG A 111 21.17 0.27 12.70
CA ARG A 111 21.75 -0.49 11.58
C ARG A 111 22.08 0.38 10.37
N CYS A 112 21.51 1.57 10.28
CA CYS A 112 21.62 2.48 9.15
C CYS A 112 22.57 3.66 9.42
N GLU A 113 23.14 3.76 10.62
CA GLU A 113 24.06 4.86 11.02
C GLU A 113 25.33 4.90 10.18
N ARG A 114 25.81 3.75 9.72
CA ARG A 114 27.00 3.62 8.86
C ARG A 114 26.69 3.71 7.36
N GLY A 115 25.44 4.06 7.02
CA GLY A 115 24.95 4.15 5.66
C GLY A 115 23.77 3.21 5.39
N PHE A 116 23.15 3.40 4.24
CA PHE A 116 22.00 2.61 3.82
C PHE A 116 22.47 1.48 2.89
N LYS A 117 22.70 0.29 3.45
CA LYS A 117 23.06 -0.91 2.69
C LYS A 117 21.96 -1.97 2.77
N ILE A 118 21.82 -2.75 1.70
CA ILE A 118 20.79 -3.78 1.54
C ILE A 118 21.49 -5.12 1.36
N TYR A 119 21.19 -6.07 2.25
CA TYR A 119 21.62 -7.45 2.11
C TYR A 119 20.49 -8.29 1.51
N VAL A 120 20.82 -9.01 0.44
CA VAL A 120 19.93 -9.98 -0.19
C VAL A 120 20.31 -11.37 0.29
N TYR A 121 19.34 -12.13 0.79
CA TYR A 121 19.60 -13.51 1.22
C TYR A 121 20.10 -14.36 0.04
N PRO A 122 21.03 -15.29 0.27
CA PRO A 122 21.46 -16.19 -0.80
C PRO A 122 20.29 -17.06 -1.29
N PRO A 123 20.30 -17.47 -2.57
CA PRO A 123 19.26 -18.34 -3.12
C PRO A 123 19.26 -19.69 -2.40
N GLN A 124 18.07 -20.23 -2.11
CA GLN A 124 17.92 -21.56 -1.53
C GLN A 124 18.01 -22.62 -2.63
N LYS A 125 18.73 -23.73 -2.38
CA LYS A 125 19.10 -24.76 -3.37
C LYS A 125 17.92 -25.48 -4.07
N SER A 126 16.67 -25.19 -3.71
CA SER A 126 15.51 -26.00 -4.11
C SER A 126 14.63 -25.36 -5.18
N GLU A 127 14.58 -24.03 -5.33
CA GLU A 127 13.61 -23.37 -6.22
C GLU A 127 14.15 -22.01 -6.67
N ALA A 128 14.22 -21.78 -7.98
CA ALA A 128 14.51 -20.48 -8.53
C ALA A 128 13.26 -19.57 -8.41
N PRO A 129 13.42 -18.30 -8.01
CA PRO A 129 12.31 -17.35 -7.96
C PRO A 129 11.76 -17.05 -9.37
N SER A 130 10.57 -16.46 -9.47
CA SER A 130 10.02 -16.02 -10.76
C SER A 130 10.94 -15.02 -11.46
N GLU A 131 10.86 -14.94 -12.78
CA GLU A 131 11.65 -13.97 -13.56
C GLU A 131 11.42 -12.52 -13.06
N SER A 132 10.17 -12.18 -12.70
CA SER A 132 9.85 -10.87 -12.16
C SER A 132 10.54 -10.59 -10.82
N TYR A 133 10.61 -11.57 -9.93
CA TYR A 133 11.32 -11.40 -8.66
C TYR A 133 12.83 -11.39 -8.85
N GLN A 134 13.36 -12.19 -9.78
CA GLN A 134 14.78 -12.13 -10.18
C GLN A 134 15.18 -10.72 -10.65
N LYS A 135 14.35 -10.06 -11.46
CA LYS A 135 14.59 -8.67 -11.89
C LYS A 135 14.67 -7.70 -10.70
N ILE A 136 13.80 -7.87 -9.69
CA ILE A 136 13.83 -7.04 -8.47
C ILE A 136 15.12 -7.28 -7.68
N LEU A 137 15.49 -8.55 -7.45
CA LEU A 137 16.73 -8.89 -6.74
C LEU A 137 17.96 -8.35 -7.49
N ALA A 138 18.03 -8.57 -8.80
CA ALA A 138 19.13 -8.09 -9.64
C ALA A 138 19.25 -6.56 -9.62
N ALA A 139 18.13 -5.82 -9.69
CA ALA A 139 18.15 -4.36 -9.59
C ALA A 139 18.69 -3.87 -8.24
N ILE A 140 18.45 -4.61 -7.14
CA ILE A 140 19.01 -4.32 -5.82
C ILE A 140 20.52 -4.63 -5.80
N GLU A 141 20.90 -5.82 -6.26
CA GLU A 141 22.29 -6.32 -6.26
C GLU A 141 23.23 -5.49 -7.15
N GLU A 142 22.74 -4.98 -8.28
CA GLU A 142 23.46 -4.09 -9.19
C GLU A 142 23.56 -2.65 -8.66
N SER A 143 22.81 -2.30 -7.62
CA SER A 143 22.80 -0.95 -7.06
C SER A 143 23.98 -0.69 -6.11
N ARG A 144 24.32 0.60 -5.94
CA ARG A 144 25.31 1.04 -4.93
C ARG A 144 24.93 0.72 -3.47
N PHE A 145 23.67 0.34 -3.23
CA PHE A 145 23.17 0.03 -1.91
C PHE A 145 23.40 -1.43 -1.53
N TYR A 146 23.71 -2.32 -2.48
CA TYR A 146 23.98 -3.72 -2.18
C TYR A 146 25.19 -3.92 -1.25
N THR A 147 25.11 -4.95 -0.40
CA THR A 147 26.23 -5.51 0.37
C THR A 147 26.11 -7.03 0.50
N THR A 148 27.25 -7.71 0.53
CA THR A 148 27.35 -9.14 0.84
C THR A 148 27.54 -9.41 2.33
N ASP A 149 27.86 -8.38 3.14
CA ASP A 149 28.01 -8.52 4.60
C ASP A 149 26.71 -8.12 5.32
N PRO A 150 26.01 -9.07 5.97
CA PRO A 150 24.79 -8.77 6.72
C PRO A 150 25.03 -7.87 7.94
N ASN A 151 26.26 -7.69 8.43
CA ASN A 151 26.57 -6.80 9.56
C ASN A 151 26.56 -5.32 9.17
N GLU A 152 26.82 -5.01 7.90
CA GLU A 152 26.78 -3.65 7.36
C GLU A 152 25.38 -3.28 6.84
N ALA A 153 24.47 -4.25 6.76
CA ALA A 153 23.15 -4.06 6.19
C ALA A 153 22.22 -3.29 7.13
N CYS A 154 21.62 -2.23 6.58
CA CYS A 154 20.49 -1.49 7.14
C CYS A 154 19.17 -2.22 6.86
N LEU A 155 19.02 -2.81 5.66
CA LEU A 155 17.81 -3.48 5.20
C LEU A 155 18.10 -4.90 4.71
N PHE A 156 17.13 -5.79 4.87
CA PHE A 156 17.20 -7.19 4.44
C PHE A 156 16.10 -7.51 3.43
N VAL A 157 16.45 -8.20 2.36
CA VAL A 157 15.51 -8.66 1.32
C VAL A 157 15.66 -10.16 1.12
N LEU A 158 14.55 -10.89 1.24
CA LEU A 158 14.50 -12.35 1.14
C LEU A 158 14.77 -12.82 -0.29
N SER A 159 15.41 -13.98 -0.48
CA SER A 159 15.47 -14.68 -1.77
C SER A 159 14.21 -15.50 -2.08
N ILE A 160 13.26 -15.56 -1.14
CA ILE A 160 12.00 -16.28 -1.28
C ILE A 160 11.02 -15.39 -2.05
N ASP A 161 10.52 -15.90 -3.18
CA ASP A 161 9.53 -15.18 -3.98
C ASP A 161 8.19 -15.10 -3.25
N THR A 162 7.74 -13.87 -3.01
CA THR A 162 6.48 -13.54 -2.33
C THR A 162 5.60 -12.62 -3.18
N LEU A 163 5.98 -12.39 -4.44
CA LEU A 163 5.28 -11.48 -5.33
C LEU A 163 3.84 -11.92 -5.59
N ASP A 164 3.63 -13.23 -5.72
CA ASP A 164 2.34 -13.81 -6.03
C ASP A 164 1.86 -14.71 -4.89
N ARG A 165 0.81 -14.24 -4.19
CA ARG A 165 0.17 -14.97 -3.09
C ARG A 165 -1.21 -15.50 -3.46
N ASP A 166 -1.54 -15.53 -4.75
CA ASP A 166 -2.70 -16.24 -5.27
C ASP A 166 -2.43 -17.76 -5.28
N GLN A 167 -3.20 -18.53 -4.51
CA GLN A 167 -3.03 -19.99 -4.42
C GLN A 167 -3.23 -20.72 -5.75
N LEU A 168 -3.93 -20.10 -6.70
CA LEU A 168 -4.16 -20.65 -8.05
C LEU A 168 -3.00 -20.33 -9.01
N SER A 169 -2.07 -19.46 -8.61
CA SER A 169 -0.95 -19.09 -9.45
C SER A 169 0.10 -20.19 -9.52
N SER A 170 0.60 -20.46 -10.73
CA SER A 170 1.80 -21.27 -10.95
C SER A 170 3.06 -20.72 -10.24
N GLN A 171 3.05 -19.45 -9.82
CA GLN A 171 4.15 -18.79 -9.12
C GLN A 171 3.96 -18.77 -7.61
N TYR A 172 2.89 -19.40 -7.10
CA TYR A 172 2.63 -19.46 -5.68
C TYR A 172 3.66 -20.33 -4.96
N VAL A 173 4.49 -19.70 -4.14
CA VAL A 173 5.47 -20.41 -3.32
C VAL A 173 4.79 -21.00 -2.08
N GLN A 174 4.92 -22.31 -1.90
CA GLN A 174 4.38 -23.03 -0.73
C GLN A 174 5.32 -22.90 0.48
N ASN A 175 4.78 -23.13 1.68
CA ASN A 175 5.55 -23.21 2.93
C ASN A 175 6.46 -22.00 3.24
N VAL A 176 6.10 -20.81 2.75
CA VAL A 176 6.87 -19.56 2.95
C VAL A 176 7.12 -19.30 4.43
N ARG A 177 6.11 -19.52 5.30
CA ARG A 177 6.25 -19.37 6.76
C ARG A 177 7.42 -20.19 7.32
N ALA A 178 7.46 -21.49 7.04
CA ALA A 178 8.50 -22.37 7.55
C ALA A 178 9.89 -21.99 6.98
N ARG A 179 9.94 -21.58 5.70
CA ARG A 179 11.17 -21.17 5.04
C ARG A 179 11.73 -19.85 5.58
N ILE A 180 10.88 -18.91 5.96
CA ILE A 180 11.29 -17.64 6.59
C ILE A 180 11.74 -17.89 8.03
N GLN A 181 10.99 -18.70 8.78
CA GLN A 181 11.30 -18.99 10.18
C GLN A 181 12.62 -19.76 10.38
N SER A 182 13.11 -20.48 9.36
CA SER A 182 14.41 -21.15 9.39
C SER A 182 15.59 -20.21 9.10
N LEU A 183 15.35 -18.96 8.68
CA LEU A 183 16.40 -17.99 8.40
C LEU A 183 16.97 -17.41 9.69
N ALA A 184 18.27 -17.62 9.90
CA ALA A 184 18.97 -17.15 11.12
C ALA A 184 18.88 -15.63 11.34
N LEU A 185 18.76 -14.86 10.25
CA LEU A 185 18.74 -13.40 10.27
C LEU A 185 17.32 -12.81 10.26
N TRP A 186 16.25 -13.61 10.35
CA TRP A 186 14.88 -13.11 10.20
C TRP A 186 14.46 -12.12 11.30
N TYR A 187 14.88 -12.32 12.55
CA TYR A 187 14.61 -11.43 13.70
C TYR A 187 13.18 -10.87 13.75
N GLU A 188 12.18 -11.75 13.64
CA GLU A 188 10.76 -11.39 13.56
C GLU A 188 10.42 -10.37 12.46
N GLY A 189 11.20 -10.28 11.37
CA GLY A 189 11.00 -9.35 10.26
C GLY A 189 11.55 -7.94 10.49
N ARG A 190 12.20 -7.64 11.63
CA ARG A 190 12.77 -6.31 11.86
C ARG A 190 13.80 -5.96 10.78
N ASN A 191 13.70 -4.76 10.19
CA ASN A 191 14.49 -4.29 9.06
C ASN A 191 14.39 -5.15 7.78
N HIS A 192 13.35 -5.98 7.64
CA HIS A 192 13.10 -6.71 6.40
C HIS A 192 12.09 -5.97 5.52
N LEU A 193 12.28 -6.08 4.20
CA LEU A 193 11.32 -5.64 3.19
C LEU A 193 10.82 -6.86 2.41
N ILE A 194 9.50 -7.04 2.40
CA ILE A 194 8.82 -8.09 1.64
C ILE A 194 8.12 -7.45 0.44
N PHE A 195 8.13 -8.12 -0.70
CA PHE A 195 7.46 -7.64 -1.91
C PHE A 195 6.21 -8.45 -2.21
N ASN A 196 5.11 -7.78 -2.53
CA ASN A 196 3.89 -8.41 -3.02
C ASN A 196 3.27 -7.59 -4.15
N LEU A 197 3.09 -8.20 -5.33
CA LEU A 197 2.46 -7.54 -6.47
C LEU A 197 1.05 -8.08 -6.74
N TYR A 198 0.80 -9.35 -6.44
CA TYR A 198 -0.46 -10.02 -6.70
C TYR A 198 -1.03 -10.57 -5.39
N SER A 199 -2.19 -10.03 -5.01
CA SER A 199 -2.92 -10.37 -3.77
C SER A 199 -4.12 -11.28 -4.03
N GLY A 200 -4.09 -12.08 -5.09
CA GLY A 200 -5.18 -12.97 -5.48
C GLY A 200 -5.85 -12.60 -6.79
N THR A 201 -6.66 -13.54 -7.29
CA THR A 201 -7.50 -13.38 -8.47
C THR A 201 -8.95 -13.54 -8.06
N TRP A 202 -9.85 -12.80 -8.69
CA TRP A 202 -11.29 -12.95 -8.47
C TRP A 202 -11.72 -14.43 -8.55
N PRO A 203 -12.60 -14.91 -7.64
CA PRO A 203 -13.24 -14.19 -6.54
C PRO A 203 -12.40 -14.10 -5.25
N ASP A 204 -11.25 -14.77 -5.21
CA ASP A 204 -10.44 -15.01 -4.03
C ASP A 204 -9.36 -13.94 -3.82
N TYR A 205 -9.73 -12.66 -3.92
CA TYR A 205 -8.84 -11.56 -3.52
C TYR A 205 -8.62 -11.63 -2.01
N THR A 206 -7.35 -11.63 -1.57
CA THR A 206 -6.99 -11.62 -0.16
C THR A 206 -5.90 -10.60 0.11
N GLU A 207 -6.17 -9.68 1.02
CA GLU A 207 -5.16 -8.72 1.49
C GLU A 207 -4.05 -9.41 2.31
N GLU A 208 -4.34 -10.61 2.82
CA GLU A 208 -3.42 -11.42 3.61
C GLU A 208 -2.46 -12.22 2.72
N LEU A 209 -1.16 -12.13 3.02
CA LEU A 209 -0.12 -12.89 2.31
C LEU A 209 -0.14 -14.40 2.61
N GLY A 210 -0.99 -14.84 3.55
CA GLY A 210 -1.07 -16.24 4.00
C GLY A 210 0.12 -16.69 4.87
N PHE A 211 0.93 -15.76 5.38
CA PHE A 211 1.98 -16.02 6.37
C PHE A 211 2.25 -14.78 7.24
N ASP A 212 2.92 -14.99 8.36
CA ASP A 212 3.27 -13.92 9.30
C ASP A 212 4.54 -13.18 8.86
N ILE A 213 4.40 -11.89 8.57
CA ILE A 213 5.51 -10.98 8.21
C ILE A 213 6.19 -10.36 9.44
N GLY A 214 5.65 -10.55 10.63
CA GLY A 214 6.14 -9.97 11.87
C GLY A 214 6.22 -8.44 11.81
N GLN A 215 7.45 -7.94 11.95
CA GLN A 215 7.85 -6.54 11.99
C GLN A 215 8.37 -6.04 10.64
N ALA A 216 8.27 -6.85 9.58
CA ALA A 216 8.75 -6.46 8.25
C ALA A 216 7.90 -5.35 7.64
N MET A 217 8.56 -4.50 6.85
CA MET A 217 7.92 -3.56 5.95
C MET A 217 7.41 -4.32 4.72
N LEU A 218 6.33 -3.81 4.13
CA LEU A 218 5.70 -4.41 2.97
C LEU A 218 5.76 -3.42 1.79
N ALA A 219 6.40 -3.85 0.71
CA ALA A 219 6.34 -3.20 -0.59
C ALA A 219 5.24 -3.86 -1.42
N LYS A 220 4.06 -3.23 -1.48
CA LYS A 220 2.84 -3.83 -2.03
C LYS A 220 2.24 -3.02 -3.17
N ALA A 221 1.87 -3.71 -4.24
CA ALA A 221 0.99 -3.14 -5.27
C ALA A 221 -0.48 -3.26 -4.86
N SER A 222 -1.29 -2.28 -5.29
CA SER A 222 -2.70 -2.19 -4.92
C SER A 222 -2.91 -2.21 -3.40
N ALA A 223 -2.04 -1.52 -2.66
CA ALA A 223 -2.15 -1.43 -1.21
C ALA A 223 -3.46 -0.72 -0.82
N ASP A 224 -4.29 -1.43 -0.07
CA ASP A 224 -5.51 -0.92 0.53
C ASP A 224 -5.21 0.11 1.64
N THR A 225 -6.06 1.13 1.75
CA THR A 225 -5.87 2.23 2.71
C THR A 225 -6.01 1.79 4.17
N ASP A 226 -6.78 0.73 4.45
CA ASP A 226 -7.00 0.27 5.82
C ASP A 226 -5.83 -0.58 6.35
N ASN A 227 -5.07 -1.19 5.44
CA ASN A 227 -3.95 -2.09 5.76
C ASN A 227 -2.58 -1.47 5.51
N PHE A 228 -2.47 -0.48 4.64
CA PHE A 228 -1.22 0.24 4.40
C PHE A 228 -0.75 0.98 5.65
N ARG A 229 0.52 0.81 6.05
CA ARG A 229 1.12 1.53 7.19
C ARG A 229 1.88 2.76 6.69
N PRO A 230 1.35 3.99 6.86
CA PRO A 230 2.01 5.18 6.36
C PRO A 230 3.41 5.35 6.95
N HIS A 231 4.35 5.79 6.12
CA HIS A 231 5.76 5.99 6.47
C HIS A 231 6.53 4.72 6.84
N PHE A 232 5.92 3.53 6.71
CA PHE A 232 6.54 2.25 7.04
C PHE A 232 6.48 1.28 5.85
N ASP A 233 5.32 1.16 5.21
CA ASP A 233 5.15 0.38 3.99
C ASP A 233 5.43 1.21 2.74
N VAL A 234 5.68 0.52 1.62
CA VAL A 234 5.95 1.11 0.32
C VAL A 234 4.85 0.73 -0.65
N SER A 235 4.11 1.72 -1.16
CA SER A 235 3.16 1.50 -2.24
C SER A 235 3.92 1.40 -3.56
N LEU A 236 3.77 0.26 -4.24
CA LEU A 236 4.36 0.02 -5.55
C LEU A 236 3.29 0.10 -6.64
N PRO A 237 3.62 0.59 -7.84
CA PRO A 237 2.78 0.34 -8.99
C PRO A 237 2.83 -1.16 -9.35
N LEU A 238 1.75 -1.69 -9.92
CA LEU A 238 1.73 -3.06 -10.42
C LEU A 238 2.53 -3.14 -11.73
N PHE A 239 3.64 -3.87 -11.70
CA PHE A 239 4.46 -4.13 -12.89
C PHE A 239 4.03 -5.42 -13.59
N SER A 240 3.90 -5.38 -14.92
CA SER A 240 3.69 -6.57 -15.73
C SER A 240 4.93 -7.47 -15.71
N LYS A 241 4.76 -8.76 -15.98
CA LYS A 241 5.88 -9.72 -16.05
C LYS A 241 6.92 -9.34 -17.11
N ASP A 242 6.44 -8.76 -18.20
CA ASP A 242 7.24 -8.28 -19.33
C ASP A 242 7.88 -6.90 -19.07
N HIS A 243 7.73 -6.33 -17.87
CA HIS A 243 8.36 -5.06 -17.55
C HIS A 243 9.90 -5.21 -17.66
N PRO A 244 10.57 -4.34 -18.43
CA PRO A 244 12.03 -4.36 -18.55
C PRO A 244 12.69 -4.15 -17.19
N GLN A 245 13.78 -4.88 -16.92
CA GLN A 245 14.55 -4.71 -15.67
C GLN A 245 15.18 -3.32 -15.60
N ASN A 246 15.74 -2.88 -16.72
CA ASN A 246 16.37 -1.58 -16.86
C ASN A 246 15.52 -0.69 -17.76
N GLY A 247 15.58 0.62 -17.51
CA GLY A 247 14.93 1.60 -18.38
C GLY A 247 15.36 1.40 -19.83
N GLY A 248 14.41 1.53 -20.75
CA GLY A 248 14.68 1.58 -22.18
C GLY A 248 15.25 2.94 -22.59
N ASP A 249 14.94 3.35 -23.81
CA ASP A 249 15.31 4.67 -24.30
C ASP A 249 14.87 5.78 -23.33
N LYS A 250 15.68 6.86 -23.26
CA LYS A 250 15.31 8.04 -22.46
C LYS A 250 13.89 8.44 -22.81
N GLY A 251 13.03 8.51 -21.79
CA GLY A 251 11.66 9.00 -21.97
C GLY A 251 11.65 10.39 -22.60
N TYR A 252 10.56 10.75 -23.27
CA TYR A 252 10.42 12.01 -24.00
C TYR A 252 10.43 13.28 -23.11
N LEU A 253 10.49 13.12 -21.78
CA LEU A 253 10.60 14.22 -20.84
C LEU A 253 12.04 14.75 -20.82
N THR A 254 12.29 15.75 -21.67
CA THR A 254 13.59 16.45 -21.76
C THR A 254 13.70 17.64 -20.80
N LEU A 255 12.58 18.06 -20.20
CA LEU A 255 12.49 19.22 -19.29
C LEU A 255 11.78 18.84 -17.99
N ASN A 256 12.26 19.35 -16.87
CA ASN A 256 11.64 19.24 -15.55
C ASN A 256 10.44 20.20 -15.42
N ASN A 257 9.42 20.04 -16.26
CA ASN A 257 8.14 20.73 -16.06
C ASN A 257 7.34 19.95 -15.02
N VAL A 258 6.99 20.58 -13.90
CA VAL A 258 6.12 20.00 -12.86
C VAL A 258 4.86 20.87 -12.73
N PRO A 259 3.67 20.31 -13.02
CA PRO A 259 3.43 19.00 -13.61
C PRO A 259 3.84 18.97 -15.09
N PRO A 260 4.32 17.82 -15.61
CA PRO A 260 4.71 17.72 -17.01
C PRO A 260 3.49 17.92 -17.92
N SER A 261 3.69 18.57 -19.08
CA SER A 261 2.65 18.67 -20.10
C SER A 261 2.39 17.28 -20.67
N ARG A 262 1.29 16.65 -20.25
CA ARG A 262 0.89 15.32 -20.74
C ARG A 262 -0.22 15.48 -21.76
N LYS A 263 -0.10 14.80 -22.89
CA LYS A 263 -1.21 14.67 -23.85
C LYS A 263 -2.40 13.96 -23.21
N TYR A 264 -2.13 12.90 -22.44
CA TYR A 264 -3.14 12.10 -21.80
C TYR A 264 -3.30 12.51 -20.33
N LEU A 265 -4.52 12.90 -19.96
CA LEU A 265 -4.95 13.12 -18.58
C LEU A 265 -5.11 11.79 -17.84
N LEU A 266 -5.72 10.79 -18.49
CA LEU A 266 -5.98 9.47 -17.92
C LEU A 266 -5.80 8.38 -18.97
N VAL A 267 -5.04 7.34 -18.64
CA VAL A 267 -4.92 6.13 -19.46
C VAL A 267 -5.19 4.91 -18.58
N PHE A 268 -6.07 4.03 -19.03
CA PHE A 268 -6.34 2.75 -18.40
C PHE A 268 -6.27 1.63 -19.43
N LYS A 269 -5.57 0.55 -19.09
CA LYS A 269 -5.62 -0.72 -19.81
C LYS A 269 -5.96 -1.83 -18.83
N GLY A 270 -7.09 -2.51 -19.01
CA GLY A 270 -7.50 -3.56 -18.07
C GLY A 270 -8.69 -4.41 -18.47
N LYS A 271 -9.18 -5.22 -17.53
CA LYS A 271 -10.33 -6.10 -17.75
C LYS A 271 -11.64 -5.42 -17.35
N ARG A 272 -12.67 -5.59 -18.16
CA ARG A 272 -14.04 -5.18 -17.90
C ARG A 272 -14.89 -6.40 -17.59
N TYR A 273 -15.46 -6.45 -16.39
CA TYR A 273 -16.21 -7.63 -15.96
C TYR A 273 -17.63 -7.52 -16.51
N LEU A 274 -18.08 -8.54 -17.22
CA LEU A 274 -19.44 -8.59 -17.80
C LEU A 274 -20.49 -8.88 -16.72
N THR A 275 -20.09 -9.56 -15.64
CA THR A 275 -20.93 -9.95 -14.51
C THR A 275 -20.14 -9.88 -13.20
N GLY A 276 -20.84 -9.97 -12.06
CA GLY A 276 -20.23 -9.98 -10.72
C GLY A 276 -19.95 -8.59 -10.15
N ILE A 277 -19.38 -8.57 -8.93
CA ILE A 277 -19.09 -7.34 -8.19
C ILE A 277 -18.12 -6.44 -8.97
N GLY A 278 -18.46 -5.16 -9.05
CA GLY A 278 -17.68 -4.15 -9.79
C GLY A 278 -17.87 -4.16 -11.31
N SER A 279 -18.74 -5.04 -11.86
CA SER A 279 -19.08 -5.02 -13.29
C SER A 279 -19.78 -3.71 -13.70
N GLU A 280 -20.73 -3.22 -12.89
CA GLU A 280 -21.41 -1.94 -13.12
C GLU A 280 -20.45 -0.76 -13.14
N THR A 281 -19.61 -0.61 -12.11
CA THR A 281 -18.59 0.45 -12.03
C THR A 281 -17.65 0.42 -13.23
N ARG A 282 -17.12 -0.76 -13.59
CA ARG A 282 -16.23 -0.90 -14.75
C ARG A 282 -16.94 -0.62 -16.08
N ASN A 283 -18.22 -0.96 -16.19
CA ASN A 283 -19.02 -0.63 -17.35
C ASN A 283 -19.25 0.88 -17.49
N ALA A 284 -19.42 1.58 -16.36
CA ALA A 284 -19.62 3.02 -16.32
C ALA A 284 -18.36 3.81 -16.70
N LEU A 285 -17.16 3.31 -16.37
CA LEU A 285 -15.90 3.98 -16.71
C LEU A 285 -15.77 4.30 -18.20
N TYR A 286 -16.32 3.46 -19.10
CA TYR A 286 -16.29 3.76 -20.53
C TYR A 286 -16.92 5.11 -20.90
N HIS A 287 -17.87 5.64 -20.12
CA HIS A 287 -18.51 6.92 -20.43
C HIS A 287 -17.58 8.13 -20.32
N ILE A 288 -16.46 8.02 -19.62
CA ILE A 288 -15.43 9.08 -19.59
C ILE A 288 -14.38 8.93 -20.69
N HIS A 289 -14.43 7.85 -21.48
CA HIS A 289 -13.50 7.65 -22.60
C HIS A 289 -13.83 8.59 -23.76
N ASN A 290 -12.93 9.53 -24.07
CA ASN A 290 -13.13 10.55 -25.11
C ASN A 290 -12.21 10.39 -26.34
N ARG A 291 -11.32 9.38 -26.34
CA ARG A 291 -10.37 9.11 -27.44
C ARG A 291 -9.34 10.22 -27.70
N ASP A 292 -9.20 11.18 -26.78
CA ASP A 292 -8.25 12.28 -26.90
C ASP A 292 -7.23 12.25 -25.76
N ASP A 293 -7.63 12.70 -24.57
CA ASP A 293 -6.80 12.76 -23.37
C ASP A 293 -7.25 11.79 -22.26
N ILE A 294 -8.44 11.19 -22.38
CA ILE A 294 -8.94 10.09 -21.52
C ILE A 294 -9.14 8.83 -22.35
N VAL A 295 -8.17 7.92 -22.27
CA VAL A 295 -8.12 6.68 -23.07
C VAL A 295 -8.30 5.45 -22.18
N LEU A 296 -9.39 4.71 -22.38
CA LEU A 296 -9.68 3.48 -21.66
C LEU A 296 -9.73 2.31 -22.64
N SER A 297 -8.70 1.47 -22.63
CA SER A 297 -8.60 0.24 -23.42
C SER A 297 -8.99 -0.94 -22.52
N THR A 298 -10.08 -1.63 -22.83
CA THR A 298 -10.57 -2.71 -21.96
C THR A 298 -10.80 -4.01 -22.70
N THR A 299 -10.65 -5.15 -22.03
CA THR A 299 -11.06 -6.45 -22.57
C THR A 299 -12.17 -7.05 -21.70
N CYS A 300 -13.19 -7.60 -22.35
CA CYS A 300 -14.25 -8.35 -21.67
C CYS A 300 -13.88 -9.82 -21.41
N LYS A 301 -12.70 -10.28 -21.87
CA LYS A 301 -12.21 -11.66 -21.66
C LYS A 301 -11.82 -11.87 -20.20
N HIS A 302 -12.79 -12.23 -19.37
CA HIS A 302 -12.60 -12.43 -17.95
C HIS A 302 -13.38 -13.65 -17.42
N GLY A 303 -12.68 -14.59 -16.78
CA GLY A 303 -13.29 -15.84 -16.32
C GLY A 303 -13.57 -16.83 -17.46
N LYS A 304 -14.20 -17.96 -17.14
CA LYS A 304 -14.54 -19.00 -18.13
C LYS A 304 -15.84 -18.73 -18.89
N ASP A 305 -16.73 -17.93 -18.30
CA ASP A 305 -18.09 -17.73 -18.80
C ASP A 305 -18.28 -16.37 -19.51
N TRP A 306 -17.21 -15.63 -19.82
CA TRP A 306 -17.33 -14.32 -20.48
C TRP A 306 -18.06 -14.40 -21.83
N GLU A 307 -17.88 -15.49 -22.57
CA GLU A 307 -18.56 -15.72 -23.85
C GLU A 307 -20.09 -15.81 -23.68
N LYS A 308 -20.55 -16.40 -22.57
CA LYS A 308 -21.99 -16.54 -22.27
C LYS A 308 -22.63 -15.20 -21.90
N HIS A 309 -21.85 -14.28 -21.34
CA HIS A 309 -22.31 -12.96 -20.91
C HIS A 309 -21.91 -11.84 -21.86
N LYS A 310 -21.41 -12.20 -23.06
CA LYS A 310 -20.92 -11.27 -24.06
C LYS A 310 -21.99 -10.24 -24.44
N ASP A 311 -21.70 -8.97 -24.18
CA ASP A 311 -22.53 -7.84 -24.60
C ASP A 311 -22.12 -7.32 -25.99
N ALA A 312 -22.89 -6.37 -26.52
CA ALA A 312 -22.65 -5.77 -27.83
C ALA A 312 -21.34 -4.96 -27.90
N ARG A 313 -20.74 -4.55 -26.77
CA ARG A 313 -19.50 -3.75 -26.75
C ARG A 313 -18.24 -4.63 -26.75
N CYS A 314 -18.35 -5.85 -26.23
CA CYS A 314 -17.24 -6.77 -25.99
C CYS A 314 -16.33 -7.03 -27.21
N ASP A 315 -16.87 -7.11 -28.43
CA ASP A 315 -16.05 -7.28 -29.64
C ASP A 315 -15.14 -6.07 -29.91
N ARG A 316 -15.71 -4.86 -29.84
CA ARG A 316 -14.96 -3.62 -30.02
C ARG A 316 -13.94 -3.41 -28.90
N ASP A 317 -14.34 -3.70 -27.65
CA ASP A 317 -13.42 -3.66 -26.51
C ASP A 317 -12.18 -4.54 -26.78
N ASN A 318 -12.39 -5.78 -27.22
CA ASN A 318 -11.28 -6.70 -27.50
C ASN A 318 -10.39 -6.28 -28.68
N GLU A 319 -10.98 -5.67 -29.72
CA GLU A 319 -10.23 -5.13 -30.86
C GLU A 319 -9.35 -3.94 -30.45
N GLU A 320 -9.90 -3.03 -29.64
CA GLU A 320 -9.18 -1.86 -29.10
C GLU A 320 -8.17 -2.23 -27.98
N TYR A 321 -8.14 -3.48 -27.53
CA TYR A 321 -7.25 -3.96 -26.46
C TYR A 321 -5.92 -4.54 -26.97
N THR A 322 -5.89 -4.99 -28.22
CA THR A 322 -4.71 -5.55 -28.91
C THR A 322 -3.65 -4.50 -29.17
#